data_AF-A0A6C0F1R1-F1
#
_entry.id   AF-A0A6C0F1R1-F1
#
_cell.length_a   1.000
_cell.length_b   1.000
_cell.length_c   1.000
_cell.angle_alpha   90.00
_cell.angle_beta   90.00
_cell.angle_gamma   90.00
#
_symmetry.space_group_name_H-M   'P 1'
#
loop_
_entity.id
_entity.type
_entity.pdbx_description
1 polymer ?
#
loop_
_entity_poly.entity_id
_entity_poly.type
_entity_poly.pdbx_seq_one_letter_code
_entity_poly.pdbx_strand_id
1 'polypeptide(L)'
;MEAWAVEHWEWAVHKVIFWETDDAQKGRILRIVHYFLGYALIFLVAFSHLVYPAFWLQTATLFLVTCVWLQHVLFNGCVSSKVEQKLIGDTASFIDPVLQLFKLQPSQELTIFTLLLISTMATNILWLEWVARVHHKLFPMVSHLQVVLSKTE
;
A
#
# COMPACT_ATOMS: atom_id res chain seq x y z
N MET A 1 3.60 -19.51 -1.62
CA MET A 1 4.14 -18.19 -1.97
C MET A 1 4.27 -17.28 -0.76
N GLU A 2 3.23 -17.19 0.09
CA GLU A 2 3.28 -16.41 1.33
C GLU A 2 4.44 -16.80 2.26
N ALA A 3 4.57 -18.07 2.64
CA ALA A 3 5.65 -18.53 3.53
C ALA A 3 7.05 -18.16 2.99
N TRP A 4 7.26 -18.35 1.68
CA TRP A 4 8.49 -17.95 1.00
C TRP A 4 8.74 -16.45 1.11
N ALA A 5 7.72 -15.61 0.88
CA ALA A 5 7.84 -14.16 0.98
C ALA A 5 8.15 -13.69 2.41
N VAL A 6 7.51 -14.30 3.41
CA VAL A 6 7.77 -14.01 4.83
C VAL A 6 9.19 -14.40 5.21
N GLU A 7 9.65 -15.59 4.82
CA GLU A 7 11.02 -16.07 5.10
C GLU A 7 12.10 -15.20 4.45
N HIS A 8 11.91 -14.83 3.17
CA HIS A 8 12.87 -13.98 2.46
C HIS A 8 12.87 -12.55 3.00
N TRP A 9 11.71 -12.04 3.40
CA TRP A 9 11.61 -10.72 4.04
C TRP A 9 12.25 -10.72 5.42
N GLU A 10 12.02 -11.75 6.22
CA GLU A 10 12.68 -11.93 7.51
C GLU A 10 14.20 -12.03 7.36
N TRP A 11 14.70 -12.78 6.38
CA TRP A 11 16.13 -12.80 6.04
C TRP A 11 16.65 -11.41 5.69
N ALA A 12 15.91 -10.65 4.89
CA ALA A 12 16.29 -9.29 4.52
C ALA A 12 16.34 -8.37 5.75
N VAL A 13 15.35 -8.47 6.66
CA VAL A 13 15.32 -7.72 7.92
C VAL A 13 16.55 -8.03 8.77
N HIS A 14 16.95 -9.30 8.88
CA HIS A 14 18.17 -9.69 9.59
C HIS A 14 19.45 -9.12 8.97
N LYS A 15 19.49 -8.97 7.65
CA LYS A 15 20.64 -8.38 6.94
C LYS A 15 20.68 -6.86 7.06
N VAL A 16 19.52 -6.22 6.97
CA VAL A 16 19.43 -4.77 7.08
C VAL A 16 19.70 -4.33 8.52
N ILE A 17 19.06 -4.98 9.50
CA ILE A 17 19.18 -4.68 10.93
C ILE A 17 20.19 -5.65 11.59
N PHE A 18 21.37 -5.80 10.97
CA PHE A 18 22.39 -6.76 11.42
C PHE A 18 23.03 -6.39 12.77
N TRP A 19 22.92 -5.12 13.18
CA TRP A 19 23.51 -4.62 14.42
C TRP A 19 22.68 -4.94 15.66
N GLU A 20 21.38 -5.24 15.49
CA GLU A 20 20.50 -5.64 16.57
C GLU A 20 20.54 -7.16 16.70
N THR A 21 20.77 -7.66 17.90
CA THR A 21 20.84 -9.11 18.16
C THR A 21 19.52 -9.66 18.66
N ASP A 22 18.68 -8.82 19.28
CA ASP A 22 17.36 -9.21 19.77
C ASP A 22 16.31 -9.17 18.65
N ASP A 23 15.75 -10.34 18.33
CA ASP A 23 14.71 -10.47 17.30
C ASP A 23 13.45 -9.69 17.65
N ALA A 24 13.06 -9.65 18.94
CA ALA A 24 11.90 -8.87 19.35
C ALA A 24 12.12 -7.37 19.11
N GLN A 25 13.34 -6.88 19.33
CA GLN A 25 13.70 -5.50 19.05
C GLN A 25 13.75 -5.20 17.54
N LYS A 26 14.27 -6.10 16.69
CA LYS A 26 14.18 -5.98 15.22
C LYS A 26 12.74 -5.89 14.75
N GLY A 27 11.87 -6.74 15.31
CA GLY A 27 10.44 -6.74 14.99
C GLY A 27 9.78 -5.40 15.35
N ARG A 28 10.10 -4.82 16.51
CA ARG A 28 9.60 -3.49 16.92
C ARG A 28 10.08 -2.38 15.99
N ILE A 29 11.36 -2.40 15.59
CA ILE A 29 11.92 -1.44 14.62
C ILE A 29 11.18 -1.56 13.28
N LEU A 30 11.02 -2.78 12.77
CA LEU A 30 10.28 -3.04 11.54
C LEU A 30 8.85 -2.52 11.62
N ARG A 31 8.15 -2.76 12.74
CA ARG A 31 6.79 -2.26 12.98
C ARG A 31 6.71 -0.74 12.92
N ILE A 32 7.64 -0.03 13.57
CA ILE A 32 7.67 1.45 13.54
C ILE A 32 7.86 1.95 12.11
N VAL A 33 8.82 1.38 11.38
CA VAL A 33 9.06 1.75 9.96
C VAL A 33 7.83 1.45 9.11
N HIS A 34 7.23 0.28 9.29
CA HIS A 34 6.05 -0.15 8.56
C HIS A 34 4.86 0.79 8.82
N TYR A 35 4.60 1.16 10.08
CA TYR A 35 3.52 2.08 10.43
C TYR A 35 3.77 3.48 9.87
N PHE A 36 5.01 3.97 9.95
CA PHE A 36 5.40 5.23 9.35
C PHE A 36 5.13 5.25 7.83
N LEU A 37 5.52 4.20 7.12
CA LEU A 37 5.25 4.07 5.68
C LEU A 37 3.75 3.99 5.38
N GLY A 38 2.99 3.28 6.21
CA GLY A 38 1.52 3.21 6.11
C GLY A 38 0.87 4.59 6.23
N TYR A 39 1.22 5.36 7.27
CA TYR A 39 0.72 6.72 7.46
C TYR A 39 1.20 7.69 6.36
N ALA A 40 2.46 7.56 5.93
CA ALA A 40 2.99 8.36 4.83
C ALA A 40 2.24 8.09 3.51
N LEU A 41 1.86 6.84 3.23
CA LEU A 41 1.07 6.49 2.06
C LEU A 41 -0.35 7.07 2.13
N ILE A 42 -1.01 6.98 3.30
CA ILE A 42 -2.33 7.60 3.53
C ILE A 42 -2.26 9.12 3.32
N PHE A 43 -1.23 9.76 3.88
CA PHE A 43 -0.98 11.19 3.68
C PHE A 43 -0.74 11.51 2.21
N LEU A 44 0.08 10.73 1.49
CA LEU A 44 0.36 10.92 0.07
C LEU A 44 -0.92 10.80 -0.78
N VAL A 45 -1.80 9.84 -0.46
CA VAL A 45 -3.12 9.74 -1.08
C VAL A 45 -3.92 11.02 -0.83
N ALA A 46 -4.08 11.46 0.42
CA ALA A 46 -4.81 12.70 0.71
C ALA A 46 -4.20 13.94 0.02
N PHE A 47 -2.87 14.09 0.07
CA PHE A 47 -2.14 15.21 -0.50
C PHE A 47 -2.28 15.26 -2.03
N SER A 48 -2.13 14.11 -2.70
CA SER A 48 -2.25 14.00 -4.16
C SER A 48 -3.67 14.21 -4.70
N HIS A 49 -4.69 14.23 -3.83
CA HIS A 49 -6.09 14.45 -4.22
C HIS A 49 -6.62 15.82 -3.80
N LEU A 50 -6.24 16.28 -2.62
CA LEU A 50 -6.81 17.48 -2.01
C LEU A 50 -5.92 18.72 -2.16
N VAL A 51 -4.61 18.55 -2.07
CA VAL A 51 -3.67 19.69 -1.99
C VAL A 51 -2.97 19.93 -3.31
N TYR A 52 -2.44 18.87 -3.93
CA TYR A 52 -1.70 18.95 -5.18
C TYR A 52 -2.16 17.87 -6.18
N PRO A 53 -3.30 18.09 -6.88
CA PRO A 53 -3.92 17.12 -7.78
C PRO A 53 -3.23 17.00 -9.14
N ALA A 54 -1.90 16.93 -9.14
CA ALA A 54 -1.09 16.74 -10.33
C ALA A 54 -1.22 15.32 -10.87
N PHE A 55 -1.42 15.19 -12.19
CA PHE A 55 -1.68 13.90 -12.84
C PHE A 55 -0.53 12.89 -12.64
N TRP A 56 0.72 13.35 -12.71
CA TRP A 56 1.89 12.49 -12.50
C TRP A 56 1.95 11.97 -11.06
N LEU A 57 1.65 12.82 -10.07
CA LEU A 57 1.70 12.45 -8.66
C LEU A 57 0.62 11.43 -8.33
N GLN A 58 -0.59 11.63 -8.87
CA GLN A 58 -1.67 10.66 -8.74
C GLN A 58 -1.36 9.34 -9.44
N THR A 59 -0.71 9.37 -10.61
CA THR A 59 -0.27 8.15 -11.31
C THR A 59 0.77 7.38 -10.49
N ALA A 60 1.77 8.08 -9.94
CA ALA A 60 2.75 7.48 -9.04
C ALA A 60 2.10 6.92 -7.75
N THR A 61 1.16 7.66 -7.17
CA THR A 61 0.42 7.24 -5.97
C THR A 61 -0.44 6.01 -6.24
N LEU A 62 -1.17 5.99 -7.37
CA LEU A 62 -1.96 4.84 -7.82
C LEU A 62 -1.10 3.60 -7.99
N PHE A 63 0.08 3.74 -8.61
CA PHE A 63 1.02 2.64 -8.75
C PHE A 63 1.45 2.07 -7.39
N LEU A 64 1.88 2.94 -6.46
CA LEU A 64 2.29 2.51 -5.11
C LEU A 64 1.16 1.81 -4.35
N VAL A 65 -0.05 2.39 -4.35
CA VAL A 65 -1.22 1.79 -3.69
C VAL A 65 -1.59 0.46 -4.34
N THR A 66 -1.50 0.36 -5.67
CA THR A 66 -1.75 -0.90 -6.39
C THR A 66 -0.74 -1.97 -6.02
N CYS A 67 0.55 -1.64 -5.87
CA CYS A 67 1.56 -2.59 -5.41
C CYS A 67 1.26 -3.12 -3.99
N VAL A 68 0.88 -2.22 -3.06
CA VAL A 68 0.49 -2.61 -1.69
C VAL A 68 -0.78 -3.47 -1.71
N TRP A 69 -1.77 -3.11 -2.51
CA TRP A 69 -2.99 -3.90 -2.68
C TRP A 69 -2.70 -5.29 -3.26
N LEU A 70 -1.87 -5.38 -4.30
CA LEU A 70 -1.44 -6.66 -4.86
C LEU A 70 -0.72 -7.52 -3.81
N GLN A 71 0.14 -6.91 -2.99
CA GLN A 71 0.77 -7.60 -1.88
C GLN A 71 -0.28 -8.17 -0.91
N HIS A 72 -1.28 -7.37 -0.52
CA HIS A 72 -2.33 -7.83 0.38
C HIS A 72 -3.11 -9.00 -0.21
N VAL A 73 -3.47 -8.94 -1.50
CA VAL A 73 -4.23 -9.99 -2.21
C VAL A 73 -3.41 -11.27 -2.35
N LEU A 74 -2.14 -11.18 -2.75
CA LEU A 74 -1.29 -12.34 -3.03
C LEU A 74 -0.81 -13.05 -1.76
N PHE A 75 -0.66 -12.31 -0.66
CA PHE A 75 -0.04 -12.81 0.57
C PHE A 75 -0.96 -12.73 1.79
N ASN A 76 -2.27 -12.57 1.61
CA ASN A 76 -3.27 -12.48 2.69
C ASN A 76 -2.87 -11.47 3.77
N GLY A 77 -2.54 -10.25 3.34
CA GLY A 77 -2.11 -9.14 4.18
C GLY A 77 -0.68 -8.67 3.93
N CYS A 78 -0.16 -7.82 4.82
CA CYS A 78 1.18 -7.26 4.66
C CYS A 78 2.26 -8.24 5.14
N VAL A 79 3.24 -8.52 4.28
CA VAL A 79 4.38 -9.39 4.61
C VAL A 79 5.19 -8.82 5.78
N SER A 80 5.35 -7.49 5.84
CA SER A 80 6.02 -6.81 6.96
C SER A 80 5.28 -7.02 8.28
N SER A 81 3.95 -6.95 8.29
CA SER A 81 3.13 -7.27 9.47
C SER A 81 3.34 -8.71 9.94
N LYS A 82 3.47 -9.66 9.02
CA LYS A 82 3.68 -11.06 9.39
C LYS A 82 5.07 -11.27 10.00
N VAL A 83 6.10 -10.63 9.44
CA VAL A 83 7.46 -10.71 9.97
C VAL A 83 7.59 -9.99 11.32
N GLU A 84 7.02 -8.80 11.51
CA GLU A 84 7.06 -8.11 12.81
C GLU A 84 6.34 -8.94 13.89
N GLN A 85 5.17 -9.51 13.59
CA GLN A 85 4.41 -10.35 14.52
C GLN A 85 5.19 -11.61 14.90
N LYS A 86 5.83 -12.26 13.92
CA LYS A 86 6.68 -13.44 14.14
C LYS A 86 7.87 -13.11 15.03
N LEU A 87 8.56 -12.00 14.77
CA LEU A 87 9.75 -11.59 15.52
C LEU A 87 9.42 -11.13 16.95
N ILE A 88 8.29 -10.44 17.15
CA ILE A 88 7.86 -9.93 18.47
C ILE A 88 7.16 -11.02 19.30
N GLY A 89 6.50 -11.97 18.65
CA GLY A 89 5.67 -12.98 19.31
C GLY A 89 4.29 -12.44 19.72
N ASP A 90 3.74 -11.49 18.96
CA ASP A 90 2.39 -10.94 19.18
C ASP A 90 1.51 -11.04 17.94
N THR A 91 0.25 -10.63 18.05
CA THR A 91 -0.71 -10.59 16.93
C THR A 91 -1.17 -9.17 16.61
N ALA A 92 -0.44 -8.16 17.09
CA ALA A 92 -0.85 -6.76 16.92
C ALA A 92 -0.73 -6.34 15.45
N SER A 93 -1.73 -5.62 14.94
CA SER A 93 -1.82 -5.18 13.56
C SER A 93 -2.12 -3.69 13.45
N PHE A 94 -1.68 -3.09 12.34
CA PHE A 94 -1.97 -1.71 11.98
C PHE A 94 -3.49 -1.42 11.94
N ILE A 95 -4.30 -2.44 11.66
CA ILE A 95 -5.77 -2.33 11.52
C ILE A 95 -6.49 -2.47 12.87
N ASP A 96 -5.82 -2.90 13.95
CA ASP A 96 -6.46 -3.13 15.24
C ASP A 96 -7.20 -1.90 15.80
N PRO A 97 -6.66 -0.66 15.72
CA PRO A 97 -7.40 0.52 16.17
C PRO A 97 -8.72 0.73 15.43
N VAL A 98 -8.79 0.36 14.14
CA VAL A 98 -10.01 0.44 13.35
C VAL A 98 -11.02 -0.60 13.84
N LEU A 99 -10.60 -1.85 14.07
CA LEU A 99 -11.48 -2.89 14.60
C LEU A 99 -12.00 -2.54 16.00
N GLN A 100 -11.13 -2.00 16.86
CA GLN A 100 -11.47 -1.55 18.19
C GLN A 100 -12.45 -0.37 18.17
N LEU A 101 -12.34 0.54 17.21
CA LEU A 101 -13.31 1.63 17.01
C LEU A 101 -14.73 1.09 16.79
N PHE A 102 -14.86 -0.02 16.08
CA PHE A 102 -16.14 -0.71 15.85
C PHE A 102 -16.48 -1.74 16.94
N LYS A 103 -15.72 -1.79 18.04
CA LYS A 103 -15.86 -2.76 19.14
C LYS A 103 -15.80 -4.22 18.67
N LEU A 104 -15.07 -4.49 17.58
CA LEU A 104 -14.81 -5.83 17.09
C LEU A 104 -13.55 -6.39 17.73
N GLN A 105 -13.58 -7.65 18.15
CA GLN A 105 -12.37 -8.31 18.64
C GLN A 105 -11.43 -8.62 17.46
N PRO A 106 -10.16 -8.19 17.49
CA PRO A 106 -9.21 -8.50 16.43
C PRO A 106 -8.94 -10.01 16.39
N SER A 107 -9.49 -10.69 15.38
CA SER A 107 -9.05 -12.02 14.98
C SER A 107 -8.17 -11.90 13.73
N GLN A 108 -7.33 -12.90 13.48
CA GLN A 108 -6.46 -12.91 12.30
C GLN A 108 -7.27 -12.83 11.00
N GLU A 109 -8.35 -13.62 10.89
CA GLU A 109 -9.23 -13.64 9.72
C GLU A 109 -9.93 -12.30 9.51
N LEU A 110 -10.47 -11.70 10.58
CA LEU A 110 -11.13 -10.41 10.51
C LEU A 110 -10.15 -9.30 10.10
N THR A 111 -8.94 -9.33 10.65
CA THR A 111 -7.88 -8.36 10.32
C THR A 111 -7.50 -8.43 8.85
N ILE A 112 -7.29 -9.63 8.32
CA ILE A 112 -6.97 -9.86 6.91
C ILE A 112 -8.13 -9.40 6.03
N PHE A 113 -9.37 -9.79 6.37
CA PHE A 113 -10.56 -9.41 5.64
C PHE A 113 -10.73 -7.88 5.59
N THR A 114 -10.64 -7.21 6.74
CA THR A 114 -10.77 -5.74 6.82
C THR A 114 -9.66 -5.04 6.03
N LEU A 115 -8.41 -5.52 6.12
CA LEU A 115 -7.30 -4.98 5.35
C LEU A 115 -7.53 -5.12 3.84
N LEU A 116 -7.96 -6.29 3.38
CA LEU A 116 -8.28 -6.56 1.97
C LEU A 116 -9.44 -5.70 1.48
N LEU A 117 -10.50 -5.58 2.28
CA LEU A 117 -11.67 -4.77 1.94
C LEU A 117 -11.29 -3.30 1.76
N ILE A 118 -10.63 -2.71 2.77
CA ILE A 118 -10.23 -1.29 2.75
C ILE A 118 -9.27 -1.03 1.59
N SER A 119 -8.25 -1.87 1.41
CA SER A 119 -7.27 -1.69 0.34
C SER A 119 -7.89 -1.86 -1.05
N THR A 120 -8.82 -2.80 -1.22
CA THR A 120 -9.56 -2.98 -2.49
C THR A 120 -10.46 -1.79 -2.78
N MET A 121 -11.20 -1.29 -1.80
CA MET A 121 -12.05 -0.11 -1.98
C MET A 121 -11.23 1.12 -2.35
N ALA A 122 -10.14 1.40 -1.60
CA ALA A 122 -9.27 2.53 -1.86
C ALA A 122 -8.65 2.46 -3.27
N THR A 123 -8.11 1.30 -3.65
CA THR A 123 -7.48 1.10 -4.96
C THR A 123 -8.48 1.28 -6.10
N ASN A 124 -9.70 0.74 -5.98
CA ASN A 124 -10.74 0.90 -7.00
C ASN A 124 -11.16 2.36 -7.19
N ILE A 125 -11.34 3.12 -6.10
CA ILE A 125 -11.68 4.54 -6.19
C ILE A 125 -10.59 5.31 -6.94
N LEU A 126 -9.32 5.05 -6.60
CA LEU A 126 -8.19 5.70 -7.28
C LEU A 126 -8.09 5.33 -8.76
N TRP A 127 -8.37 4.07 -9.13
CA TRP A 127 -8.43 3.65 -10.52
C TRP A 127 -9.54 4.36 -11.30
N LEU A 128 -10.75 4.44 -10.72
CA LEU A 128 -11.87 5.12 -11.35
C LEU A 128 -11.58 6.61 -11.58
N GLU A 129 -11.00 7.29 -10.59
CA GLU A 129 -10.58 8.68 -10.74
C GLU A 129 -9.51 8.83 -11.83
N TRP A 130 -8.50 7.95 -11.83
CA TRP A 130 -7.42 8.02 -12.80
C TRP A 130 -7.94 7.80 -14.23
N VAL A 131 -8.83 6.82 -14.45
CA VAL A 131 -9.49 6.58 -15.75
C VAL A 131 -10.28 7.81 -16.20
N ALA A 132 -11.03 8.45 -15.30
CA ALA A 132 -11.75 9.68 -15.62
C ALA A 132 -10.80 10.81 -16.04
N ARG A 133 -9.66 10.95 -15.37
CA ARG A 133 -8.64 11.96 -15.70
C ARG A 133 -7.93 11.67 -17.01
N VAL A 134 -7.57 10.41 -17.29
CA VAL A 134 -7.03 9.99 -18.58
C VAL A 134 -8.01 10.32 -19.69
N HIS A 135 -9.29 9.99 -19.48
CA HIS A 135 -10.32 10.26 -20.46
C HIS A 135 -10.45 11.76 -20.78
N HIS A 136 -10.42 12.60 -19.75
CA HIS A 136 -10.56 14.04 -19.92
C HIS A 136 -9.28 14.76 -20.41
N LYS A 137 -8.08 14.26 -20.07
CA LYS A 137 -6.82 14.98 -20.35
C LYS A 137 -6.02 14.40 -21.50
N LEU A 138 -5.92 13.08 -21.60
CA LEU A 138 -5.04 12.42 -22.58
C LEU A 138 -5.73 12.20 -23.92
N PHE A 139 -6.99 11.74 -23.96
CA PHE A 139 -7.67 11.53 -25.25
C PHE A 139 -7.79 12.80 -26.10
N PRO A 140 -8.17 13.97 -25.55
CA PRO A 140 -8.23 15.20 -26.35
C PRO A 140 -6.85 15.70 -26.81
N MET A 141 -5.81 15.46 -25.99
CA MET A 141 -4.45 15.87 -26.32
C MET A 141 -3.89 15.01 -27.47
N VAL A 142 -4.10 13.69 -27.42
CA VAL A 142 -3.67 12.75 -28.45
C VAL A 142 -4.44 12.99 -29.76
N SER A 143 -5.75 13.22 -29.70
CA SER A 143 -6.55 13.50 -30.89
C SER A 143 -6.15 14.82 -31.55
N HIS A 144 -5.87 15.87 -30.76
CA HIS A 144 -5.37 17.13 -31.29
C HIS A 144 -3.98 16.99 -31.93
N LEU A 145 -3.07 16.23 -31.30
CA LEU A 145 -1.74 15.93 -31.87
C LEU A 145 -1.84 15.18 -33.20
N GLN A 146 -2.72 14.17 -33.30
CA GLN A 146 -2.96 13.44 -34.55
C GLN A 146 -3.44 14.37 -35.68
N VAL A 147 -4.38 15.28 -35.38
CA VAL A 147 -4.89 16.26 -36.36
C VAL A 147 -3.81 17.27 -36.79
N VAL A 148 -2.92 17.68 -35.88
CA VAL A 148 -1.81 18.57 -36.23
C VAL A 148 -0.81 17.84 -37.13
N LEU A 149 -0.42 16.63 -36.77
CA LEU A 149 0.54 15.83 -37.53
C LEU A 149 0.03 15.51 -38.94
N SER A 150 -1.27 15.20 -39.08
CA SER A 150 -1.89 14.91 -40.37
C SER A 150 -2.04 16.14 -41.30
N LYS A 151 -1.80 17.36 -40.80
CA LYS A 151 -1.82 18.59 -41.59
C LYS A 151 -0.43 19.06 -42.03
N THR A 152 0.61 18.44 -41.47
CA THR A 152 2.02 18.74 -41.76
C THR A 152 2.65 17.80 -42.79
N GLU A 153 1.92 16.75 -43.20
CA GLU A 153 2.22 15.91 -44.37
C GLU A 153 1.49 16.43 -45.61
#